data_AF-A0A2A2G7W7-F1
#
_entry.id   AF-A0A2A2G7W7-F1
#
_cell.length_a   1.000
_cell.length_b   1.000
_cell.length_c   1.000
_cell.angle_alpha   90.00
_cell.angle_beta   90.00
_cell.angle_gamma   90.00
#
_symmetry.space_group_name_H-M   'P 1'
#
loop_
_entity.id
_entity.type
_entity.pdbx_description
1 polymer ?
#
loop_
_entity_poly.entity_id
_entity_poly.type
_entity_poly.pdbx_seq_one_letter_code
_entity_poly.pdbx_strand_id
1 'polypeptide(L)'
;MKGDAFTPEFRSLLNKAAKKAKQTQADYAAEVLAAAARKTLAGTPDDTPPGNPTPAIIPPEILERQEATDRKLAALADQVRALT
;
A
#
# COMPACT_ATOMS: atom_id res chain seq x y z
N MET A 1 -34.42 -12.86 0.84
CA MET A 1 -33.25 -13.69 1.19
C MET A 1 -32.42 -12.92 2.21
N LYS A 2 -32.32 -13.40 3.46
CA LYS A 2 -31.30 -12.88 4.39
C LYS A 2 -29.99 -13.48 3.90
N GLY A 3 -29.11 -12.67 3.32
CA GLY A 3 -27.88 -13.17 2.72
C GLY A 3 -27.03 -13.94 3.74
N ASP A 4 -26.79 -15.22 3.47
CA ASP A 4 -25.92 -16.11 4.27
C ASP A 4 -24.47 -15.59 4.39
N ALA A 5 -24.11 -14.56 3.63
CA ALA A 5 -22.80 -13.94 3.68
C ALA A 5 -22.50 -13.15 4.98
N PHE A 6 -23.53 -12.68 5.70
CA PHE A 6 -23.34 -11.91 6.95
C PHE A 6 -23.47 -12.79 8.19
N THR A 7 -22.64 -13.84 8.25
CA THR A 7 -22.58 -14.75 9.40
C THR A 7 -22.13 -14.02 10.69
N PRO A 8 -22.40 -14.58 11.88
CA PRO A 8 -21.91 -14.04 13.15
C PRO A 8 -20.39 -13.86 13.17
N GLU A 9 -19.64 -14.79 12.59
CA GLU A 9 -18.18 -14.77 12.49
C GLU A 9 -17.71 -13.59 11.64
N PHE A 10 -18.36 -13.38 10.48
CA PHE A 10 -18.07 -12.24 9.62
C PHE A 10 -18.35 -10.90 10.31
N ARG A 11 -19.48 -10.79 11.02
CA ARG A 11 -19.82 -9.57 11.79
C ARG A 11 -18.80 -9.29 12.90
N SER A 12 -18.32 -10.35 13.57
CA SER A 12 -17.28 -10.24 14.60
C SER A 12 -15.97 -9.72 14.01
N LEU A 13 -15.56 -10.25 12.84
CA LEU A 13 -14.37 -9.79 12.12
C LEU A 13 -14.51 -8.33 11.68
N LEU A 14 -15.66 -7.98 11.09
CA LEU A 14 -15.95 -6.61 10.62
C LEU A 14 -15.93 -5.61 11.79
N ASN A 15 -16.50 -5.97 12.95
CA ASN A 15 -16.47 -5.14 14.14
C ASN A 15 -15.05 -4.96 14.70
N LYS A 16 -14.23 -6.03 14.71
CA LYS A 16 -12.81 -5.91 15.10
C LYS A 16 -12.04 -4.98 14.17
N ALA A 17 -12.26 -5.09 12.86
CA ALA A 17 -11.62 -4.22 11.88
C ALA A 17 -12.04 -2.76 12.03
N ALA A 18 -13.34 -2.50 12.22
CA ALA A 18 -13.88 -1.16 12.50
C ALA A 18 -13.31 -0.55 13.78
N LYS A 19 -13.22 -1.33 14.87
CA LYS A 19 -12.57 -0.90 16.12
C LYS A 19 -11.10 -0.53 15.92
N LYS A 20 -10.36 -1.31 15.13
CA LYS A 20 -8.96 -0.99 14.79
C LYS A 20 -8.83 0.30 13.97
N ALA A 21 -9.80 0.55 13.08
CA ALA A 21 -9.91 1.78 12.30
C ALA A 21 -10.51 2.97 13.09
N LYS A 22 -10.89 2.78 14.37
CA LYS A 22 -11.59 3.78 15.20
C LYS A 22 -12.89 4.32 14.57
N GLN A 23 -13.58 3.47 13.80
CA GLN A 23 -14.82 3.79 13.10
C GLN A 23 -15.97 2.94 13.62
N THR A 24 -17.21 3.32 13.29
CA THR A 24 -18.36 2.43 13.49
C THR A 24 -18.31 1.28 12.47
N GLN A 25 -18.96 0.16 12.80
CA GLN A 25 -19.03 -0.99 11.91
C GLN A 25 -19.66 -0.65 10.54
N ALA A 26 -20.64 0.26 10.54
CA ALA A 26 -21.33 0.69 9.32
C ALA A 26 -20.43 1.57 8.45
N ASP A 27 -19.73 2.54 9.05
CA ASP A 27 -18.84 3.45 8.31
C ASP A 27 -17.68 2.68 7.68
N TYR A 28 -17.06 1.78 8.45
CA TYR A 28 -15.97 0.94 7.95
C TYR A 28 -16.43 0.04 6.78
N ALA A 29 -17.62 -0.56 6.89
CA ALA A 29 -18.18 -1.37 5.81
C ALA A 29 -18.48 -0.53 4.56
N ALA A 30 -19.06 0.67 4.72
CA ALA A 30 -19.36 1.57 3.62
C ALA A 30 -18.09 2.00 2.89
N GLU A 31 -17.02 2.33 3.62
CA GLU A 31 -15.73 2.74 3.04
C GLU A 31 -15.10 1.59 2.24
N VAL A 32 -15.03 0.39 2.83
CA VAL A 32 -14.46 -0.80 2.16
C VAL A 32 -15.28 -1.20 0.94
N LEU A 33 -16.61 -1.18 1.03
CA LEU A 33 -17.48 -1.50 -0.11
C LEU A 33 -17.39 -0.44 -1.20
N ALA A 34 -17.27 0.84 -0.85
CA ALA A 34 -17.06 1.91 -1.83
C ALA A 34 -15.70 1.78 -2.53
N ALA A 35 -14.63 1.45 -1.79
CA ALA A 35 -13.31 1.18 -2.37
C ALA A 35 -13.33 -0.03 -3.30
N ALA A 36 -13.99 -1.12 -2.89
CA ALA A 36 -14.16 -2.31 -3.72
C ALA A 36 -14.98 -2.02 -4.98
N ALA A 37 -16.10 -1.29 -4.86
CA ALA A 37 -16.92 -0.88 -6.00
C ALA A 37 -16.14 0.01 -6.96
N ARG A 38 -15.38 0.99 -6.47
CA ARG A 38 -14.50 1.83 -7.30
C ARG A 38 -13.44 0.98 -8.02
N LYS A 39 -12.84 0.01 -7.34
CA LYS A 39 -11.88 -0.92 -7.95
C LYS A 39 -12.51 -1.75 -9.06
N THR A 40 -13.73 -2.26 -8.84
CA THR A 40 -14.47 -3.03 -9.85
C THR A 40 -14.88 -2.15 -11.03
N LEU A 41 -15.33 -0.92 -10.78
CA LEU A 41 -15.74 0.03 -11.82
C LEU A 41 -14.57 0.63 -12.60
N ALA A 42 -13.39 0.72 -12.00
CA ALA A 42 -12.17 1.18 -12.66
C ALA A 42 -11.60 0.16 -13.68
N GLY A 43 -12.19 -1.03 -13.77
CA GLY A 43 -11.78 -2.09 -14.69
C GLY A 43 -10.79 -3.08 -14.07
N THR A 44 -10.98 -4.36 -14.36
CA THR A 44 -10.08 -5.46 -14.00
C THR A 44 -8.70 -5.26 -14.62
N PRO A 45 -7.59 -5.20 -13.84
CA PRO A 45 -6.36 -5.80 -14.32
C PRO A 45 -6.55 -7.31 -14.17
N ASP A 46 -6.94 -7.98 -15.25
CA ASP A 46 -6.73 -9.42 -15.35
C ASP A 46 -5.21 -9.68 -15.21
N ASP A 47 -4.86 -10.65 -14.36
CA ASP A 47 -3.51 -11.19 -14.13
C ASP A 47 -2.39 -10.25 -13.62
N THR A 48 -2.49 -9.75 -12.39
CA THR A 48 -1.27 -9.63 -11.55
C THR A 48 -1.56 -9.82 -10.06
N PRO A 49 -0.89 -10.74 -9.35
CA PRO A 49 -1.06 -10.95 -7.91
C PRO A 49 -0.90 -9.64 -7.11
N PRO A 50 -1.67 -9.42 -6.03
CA PRO A 50 -1.51 -8.23 -5.19
C PRO A 50 -0.25 -8.41 -4.33
N GLY A 51 0.91 -8.14 -4.93
CA GLY A 51 2.18 -8.43 -4.27
C GLY A 51 3.43 -7.86 -4.93
N ASN A 52 3.35 -7.26 -6.12
CA ASN A 52 4.46 -6.46 -6.60
C ASN A 52 3.95 -5.06 -6.97
N PRO A 53 4.35 -3.99 -6.27
CA PRO A 53 4.07 -2.65 -6.74
C PRO A 53 4.65 -2.54 -8.14
N THR A 54 3.85 -2.09 -9.10
CA THR A 54 4.36 -1.63 -10.40
C THR A 54 5.50 -0.67 -10.06
N PRO A 55 6.75 -0.93 -10.49
CA PRO A 55 7.84 0.00 -10.21
C PRO A 55 7.38 1.35 -10.72
N ALA A 56 7.29 2.33 -9.83
CA ALA A 56 7.13 3.71 -10.28
C ALA A 56 8.21 3.92 -11.33
N ILE A 57 7.83 4.27 -12.56
CA ILE A 57 8.79 4.64 -13.59
C ILE A 57 9.53 5.83 -13.01
N ILE A 58 10.74 5.58 -12.50
CA ILE A 58 11.55 6.60 -11.85
C ILE A 58 11.90 7.58 -12.97
N PRO A 59 11.47 8.86 -12.89
CA PRO A 59 11.88 9.85 -13.87
C PRO A 59 13.40 9.86 -13.98
N PRO A 60 13.99 9.97 -15.18
CA PRO A 60 15.44 9.87 -15.38
C PRO A 60 16.23 10.84 -14.48
N GLU A 61 15.67 12.01 -14.22
CA GLU A 61 16.21 13.06 -13.35
C GLU A 61 16.29 12.68 -11.85
N ILE A 62 15.53 11.67 -11.41
CA ILE A 62 15.66 11.10 -10.06
C ILE A 62 16.82 10.08 -10.04
N LEU A 63 17.01 9.34 -11.13
CA LEU A 63 18.12 8.37 -11.26
C LEU A 63 19.47 9.09 -11.24
N GLU A 64 19.61 10.16 -12.02
CA GLU A 64 20.83 10.99 -12.07
C GLU A 64 21.17 11.61 -10.70
N ARG A 65 20.15 12.02 -9.94
CA ARG A 65 20.35 12.53 -8.57
C ARG A 65 20.79 11.46 -7.59
N GLN A 66 20.32 10.23 -7.74
CA GLN A 66 20.77 9.10 -6.90
C GLN A 66 22.24 8.79 -7.19
N GLU A 67 22.63 8.68 -8.46
CA GLU A 67 24.03 8.43 -8.82
C GLU A 67 24.99 9.52 -8.31
N ALA A 68 24.58 10.79 -8.38
CA ALA A 68 25.35 11.90 -7.85
C ALA A 68 25.46 11.86 -6.32
N THR A 69 24.44 11.36 -5.64
CA THR A 69 24.42 11.20 -4.17
C THR A 69 25.30 10.02 -3.76
N ASP A 70 25.24 8.90 -4.47
CA ASP A 70 26.03 7.70 -4.18
C ASP A 70 27.53 7.96 -4.34
N ARG A 71 27.94 8.73 -5.36
CA ARG A 71 29.35 9.16 -5.51
C ARG A 71 29.83 10.01 -4.33
N LYS A 72 28.97 10.91 -3.84
CA LYS A 72 29.30 11.74 -2.66
C LYS A 72 29.39 10.88 -1.40
N LEU A 73 28.52 9.88 -1.26
CA LEU A 73 28.53 8.96 -0.13
C LEU A 73 29.81 8.12 -0.10
N ALA A 74 30.23 7.59 -1.25
CA ALA A 74 31.47 6.83 -1.38
C ALA A 74 32.70 7.69 -1.03
N ALA A 75 32.78 8.91 -1.57
CA ALA A 75 33.86 9.84 -1.26
C ALA A 75 33.89 10.25 0.23
N LEU A 76 32.72 10.35 0.87
CA LEU A 76 32.63 10.62 2.30
C LEU A 76 33.04 9.41 3.14
N ALA A 77 32.66 8.20 2.73
CA ALA A 77 33.03 6.96 3.40
C ALA A 77 34.56 6.75 3.39
N ASP A 78 35.23 7.05 2.27
CA ASP A 78 36.69 6.98 2.19
C ASP A 78 37.37 8.02 3.07
N GLN A 79 36.81 9.24 3.19
CA GLN A 79 37.32 10.26 4.10
C GLN A 79 37.19 9.86 5.57
N VAL A 80 36.06 9.25 5.96
CA VAL A 80 35.86 8.75 7.33
C VAL A 80 36.82 7.60 7.64
N ARG A 81 37.04 6.69 6.69
CA ARG A 81 38.02 5.60 6.84
C ARG A 81 39.45 6.11 6.97
N ALA A 82 39.79 7.23 6.33
CA ALA A 82 41.11 7.86 6.49
C ALA A 82 41.29 8.60 7.83
N LEU A 83 40.20 8.91 8.53
CA LEU A 83 40.19 9.58 9.83
C LEU A 83 40.06 8.63 11.04
N THR A 84 39.88 7.32 10.81
CA THR A 84 39.75 6.27 11.85
C THR A 84 40.93 5.30 11.80
#